data_AF-A0A2W7B2A2-F1
#
_entry.id   AF-A0A2W7B2A2-F1
#
_cell.length_a   1.000
_cell.length_b   1.000
_cell.length_c   1.000
_cell.angle_alpha   90.00
_cell.angle_beta   90.00
_cell.angle_gamma   90.00
#
_symmetry.space_group_name_H-M   'P 1'
#
loop_
_entity.id
_entity.type
_entity.pdbx_description
1 polymer ?
#
loop_
_entity_poly.entity_id
_entity_poly.type
_entity_poly.pdbx_seq_one_letter_code
_entity_poly.pdbx_strand_id
1 'polypeptide(L)'
;MKFRSLEIAYLVGLWLRDRQLNKTPSSDNQGFTLIELLVVIIIIGLLAAIALPSFLSQADKARFAEAKAYVGTMSRLQQAYYLEKRTFTSNIGNLGLGIDTASSSYTYTALAGSISGNFTPQQPKQIITNLAVPTSPYLKAFVGVVGIPGVVRIDTVFCIANTPNISPIPPGALNESAQTMVCPTGFSLQQ
;
A
#
# COMPACT_ATOMS: atom_id res chain seq x y z
N MET A 1 -23.75 -2.24 7.57
CA MET A 1 -24.83 -1.29 7.25
C MET A 1 -25.35 -1.59 5.86
N LYS A 2 -26.51 -2.26 5.78
CA LYS A 2 -27.10 -2.73 4.52
C LYS A 2 -28.25 -1.77 4.17
N PHE A 3 -27.92 -0.66 3.52
CA PHE A 3 -28.94 0.23 2.96
C PHE A 3 -29.66 -0.53 1.84
N ARG A 4 -30.94 -0.80 2.05
CA ARG A 4 -31.80 -1.51 1.11
C ARG A 4 -32.04 -0.63 -0.12
N SER A 5 -31.21 -0.83 -1.14
CA SER A 5 -31.26 -0.18 -2.46
C SER A 5 -32.61 -0.28 -3.19
N LEU A 6 -33.57 -1.08 -2.70
CA LEU A 6 -34.86 -1.30 -3.35
C LEU A 6 -35.96 -0.27 -2.99
N GLU A 7 -35.90 0.44 -1.86
CA GLU A 7 -36.97 1.40 -1.52
C GLU A 7 -36.90 2.69 -2.35
N ILE A 8 -35.69 3.13 -2.68
CA ILE A 8 -35.48 4.36 -3.48
C ILE A 8 -35.97 4.15 -4.92
N ALA A 9 -35.80 2.95 -5.49
CA ALA A 9 -36.27 2.62 -6.83
C ALA A 9 -37.81 2.65 -6.95
N TYR A 10 -38.53 2.22 -5.91
CA TYR A 10 -39.99 2.24 -5.89
C TYR A 10 -40.56 3.67 -5.82
N LEU A 11 -39.93 4.55 -5.04
CA LEU A 11 -40.36 5.95 -4.92
C LEU A 11 -40.08 6.74 -6.21
N VAL A 12 -38.96 6.49 -6.88
CA VAL A 12 -38.65 7.12 -8.18
C VAL A 12 -39.58 6.59 -9.28
N GLY A 13 -39.90 5.29 -9.27
CA GLY A 13 -40.86 4.70 -10.21
C GLY A 13 -42.28 5.25 -10.07
N LEU A 14 -42.70 5.59 -8.84
CA LEU A 14 -44.02 6.19 -8.60
C LEU A 14 -44.07 7.66 -9.04
N TRP A 15 -42.98 8.41 -8.86
CA TRP A 15 -42.88 9.81 -9.32
C TRP A 15 -42.87 9.94 -10.85
N LEU A 16 -42.27 8.97 -11.55
CA LEU A 16 -42.22 8.96 -13.02
C LEU A 16 -43.56 8.59 -13.69
N ARG A 17 -44.55 8.08 -12.94
CA ARG A 17 -45.82 7.62 -13.51
C ARG A 17 -46.85 8.73 -13.74
N ASP A 18 -46.60 9.96 -13.27
CA ASP A 18 -47.62 11.02 -13.22
C ASP A 18 -47.34 12.27 -14.11
N ARG A 19 -46.33 12.23 -14.99
CA ARG A 19 -46.06 13.35 -15.93
C ARG A 19 -46.42 13.03 -17.38
N GLN A 20 -47.68 12.73 -17.63
CA GLN A 20 -48.28 12.70 -18.97
C GLN A 20 -49.15 13.95 -19.16
N LEU A 21 -48.53 15.12 -19.33
CA LEU A 21 -49.25 16.32 -19.78
C LEU A 21 -48.55 16.93 -21.00
N ASN A 22 -49.03 16.46 -22.14
CA ASN A 22 -49.27 17.14 -23.41
C ASN A 22 -48.32 18.30 -23.79
N LYS A 23 -47.48 18.08 -24.81
CA LYS A 23 -46.82 19.15 -25.57
C LYS A 23 -46.98 18.93 -27.06
N THR A 24 -47.65 19.86 -27.71
CA THR A 24 -47.70 20.04 -29.16
C THR A 24 -46.34 20.54 -29.68
N PRO A 25 -45.95 20.19 -30.92
CA PRO A 25 -44.64 20.55 -31.47
C PRO A 25 -44.67 21.95 -32.09
N SER A 26 -43.79 22.85 -31.64
CA SER A 26 -43.49 24.10 -32.35
C SER A 26 -41.99 24.42 -32.33
N SER A 27 -41.44 24.47 -33.56
CA SER A 27 -40.28 25.21 -34.08
C SER A 27 -39.01 25.37 -33.22
N ASP A 28 -37.91 24.81 -33.77
CA ASP A 28 -36.52 24.83 -33.34
C ASP A 28 -35.94 26.22 -33.00
N ASN A 29 -35.87 26.50 -31.71
CA ASN A 29 -34.77 27.27 -31.12
C ASN A 29 -34.26 26.47 -29.92
N GLN A 30 -33.28 25.60 -30.17
CA GLN A 30 -32.73 24.66 -29.21
C GLN A 30 -31.76 25.37 -28.24
N GLY A 31 -32.33 26.11 -27.28
CA GLY A 31 -31.59 26.60 -26.12
C GLY A 31 -31.54 25.53 -25.03
N PHE A 32 -30.34 25.23 -24.53
CA PHE A 32 -30.16 24.40 -23.32
C PHE A 32 -31.02 24.96 -22.19
N THR A 33 -31.89 24.13 -21.63
CA THR A 33 -32.74 24.57 -20.52
C THR A 33 -31.94 24.51 -19.22
N LEU A 34 -32.09 25.51 -18.34
CA LEU A 34 -31.40 25.53 -17.05
C LEU A 34 -31.77 24.31 -16.18
N ILE A 35 -33.00 23.80 -16.35
CA ILE A 35 -33.48 22.60 -15.66
C ILE A 35 -32.79 21.32 -16.15
N GLU A 36 -32.43 21.25 -17.43
CA GLU A 36 -31.72 20.10 -18.01
C GLU A 36 -30.30 19.99 -17.44
N LEU A 37 -29.60 21.12 -17.32
CA LEU A 37 -28.29 21.15 -16.67
C LEU A 37 -28.39 20.81 -15.17
N LEU A 38 -29.44 21.27 -14.49
CA LEU A 38 -29.68 20.98 -13.07
C LEU A 38 -29.88 19.49 -12.79
N VAL A 39 -30.66 18.78 -13.62
CA VAL A 39 -30.85 17.33 -13.44
C VAL A 39 -29.54 16.56 -13.69
N VAL A 40 -28.74 16.98 -14.67
CA VAL A 40 -27.46 16.34 -14.99
C VAL A 40 -26.48 16.42 -13.82
N ILE A 41 -26.30 17.59 -13.21
CA ILE A 41 -25.38 17.74 -12.06
C ILE A 41 -25.85 16.94 -10.84
N ILE A 42 -27.16 16.79 -10.64
CA ILE A 42 -27.74 15.95 -9.57
C ILE A 42 -27.39 14.48 -9.80
N ILE A 43 -27.55 13.98 -11.03
CA ILE A 43 -27.23 12.59 -11.37
C ILE A 43 -25.72 12.34 -11.21
N ILE A 44 -24.86 13.23 -11.72
CA ILE A 44 -23.41 13.11 -11.58
C ILE A 44 -22.99 13.16 -10.10
N GLY A 45 -23.60 14.04 -9.30
CA GLY A 45 -23.34 14.14 -7.85
C GLY A 45 -23.67 12.86 -7.10
N LEU A 46 -24.79 12.20 -7.43
CA LEU A 46 -25.19 10.93 -6.82
C LEU A 46 -24.19 9.80 -7.17
N LEU A 47 -23.79 9.72 -8.45
CA LEU A 47 -22.81 8.72 -8.90
C LEU A 47 -21.44 8.95 -8.23
N ALA A 48 -20.98 10.20 -8.17
CA ALA A 48 -19.71 10.56 -7.54
C ALA A 48 -19.68 10.20 -6.05
N ALA A 49 -20.78 10.44 -5.31
CA ALA A 49 -20.86 10.12 -3.89
C ALA A 49 -20.65 8.63 -3.57
N ILE A 50 -21.08 7.73 -4.47
CA ILE A 50 -20.92 6.28 -4.31
C ILE A 50 -19.55 5.82 -4.84
N ALA A 51 -19.10 6.38 -5.96
CA ALA A 51 -17.89 5.94 -6.65
C ALA A 51 -16.59 6.39 -5.96
N LEU A 52 -16.54 7.63 -5.47
CA LEU A 52 -15.35 8.25 -4.90
C LEU A 52 -14.72 7.46 -3.73
N PRO A 53 -15.45 7.03 -2.69
CA PRO A 53 -14.82 6.30 -1.57
C PRO A 53 -14.21 4.97 -2.01
N SER A 54 -14.84 4.28 -2.97
CA SER A 54 -14.33 3.03 -3.53
C SER A 54 -13.07 3.25 -4.36
N PHE A 55 -13.04 4.33 -5.15
CA PHE A 55 -11.87 4.68 -5.95
C PHE A 55 -10.64 5.01 -5.08
N LEU A 56 -10.83 5.81 -4.02
CA LEU A 56 -9.76 6.15 -3.09
C LEU A 56 -9.19 4.91 -2.38
N SER A 57 -10.07 4.00 -1.91
CA SER A 57 -9.62 2.75 -1.29
C SER A 57 -8.83 1.85 -2.25
N GLN A 58 -9.22 1.80 -3.53
CA GLN A 58 -8.48 1.04 -4.54
C GLN A 58 -7.11 1.65 -4.83
N ALA A 59 -7.02 2.97 -4.91
CA ALA A 59 -5.74 3.67 -5.07
C ALA A 59 -4.77 3.35 -3.91
N ASP A 60 -5.25 3.34 -2.66
CA ASP A 60 -4.41 3.00 -1.51
C ASP A 60 -3.99 1.52 -1.51
N LYS A 61 -4.88 0.61 -1.93
CA LYS A 61 -4.51 -0.81 -2.11
C LYS A 61 -3.45 -0.99 -3.19
N ALA A 62 -3.52 -0.24 -4.29
CA ALA A 62 -2.52 -0.27 -5.34
C ALA A 62 -1.15 0.19 -4.81
N ARG A 63 -1.10 1.28 -4.05
CA ARG A 63 0.11 1.77 -3.37
C ARG A 63 0.69 0.75 -2.39
N PHE A 64 -0.17 0.04 -1.65
CA PHE A 64 0.29 -1.02 -0.75
C PHE A 64 0.82 -2.25 -1.50
N ALA A 65 0.18 -2.63 -2.59
CA ALA A 65 0.65 -3.72 -3.44
C ALA A 65 2.01 -3.39 -4.08
N GLU A 66 2.19 -2.14 -4.52
CA GLU A 66 3.46 -1.59 -4.98
C GLU A 66 4.52 -1.75 -3.89
N ALA A 67 4.35 -1.13 -2.73
CA ALA A 67 5.32 -1.22 -1.63
C ALA A 67 5.69 -2.67 -1.25
N LYS A 68 4.70 -3.57 -1.19
CA LYS A 68 4.92 -5.00 -0.93
C LYS A 68 5.76 -5.67 -2.01
N ALA A 69 5.47 -5.42 -3.29
CA ALA A 69 6.22 -5.98 -4.41
C ALA A 69 7.67 -5.48 -4.43
N TYR A 70 7.88 -4.18 -4.18
CA TYR A 70 9.19 -3.55 -4.14
C TYR A 70 10.05 -4.11 -2.99
N VAL A 71 9.57 -4.06 -1.75
CA VAL A 71 10.30 -4.58 -0.58
C VAL A 71 10.53 -6.09 -0.70
N GLY A 72 9.55 -6.85 -1.24
CA GLY A 72 9.73 -8.27 -1.51
C GLY A 72 10.83 -8.56 -2.53
N THR A 73 10.91 -7.75 -3.59
CA THR A 73 11.97 -7.86 -4.61
C THR A 73 13.33 -7.47 -4.03
N MET A 74 13.40 -6.39 -3.25
CA MET A 74 14.62 -6.01 -2.52
C MET A 74 15.09 -7.17 -1.65
N SER A 75 14.20 -7.82 -0.92
CA SER A 75 14.57 -8.94 -0.05
C SER A 75 15.16 -10.12 -0.83
N ARG A 76 14.60 -10.47 -1.99
CA ARG A 76 15.14 -11.52 -2.87
C ARG A 76 16.51 -11.14 -3.45
N LEU A 77 16.70 -9.87 -3.82
CA LEU A 77 17.99 -9.42 -4.34
C LEU A 77 19.05 -9.32 -3.25
N GLN A 78 18.68 -8.97 -2.02
CA GLN A 78 19.59 -9.07 -0.88
C GLN A 78 20.07 -10.52 -0.67
N GLN A 79 19.17 -11.51 -0.81
CA GLN A 79 19.56 -12.92 -0.79
C GLN A 79 20.54 -13.26 -1.92
N ALA A 80 20.22 -12.88 -3.17
CA ALA A 80 21.08 -13.13 -4.32
C ALA A 80 22.45 -12.45 -4.17
N TYR A 81 22.47 -11.19 -3.75
CA TYR A 81 23.69 -10.42 -3.51
C TYR A 81 24.55 -11.07 -2.41
N TYR A 82 23.93 -11.60 -1.35
CA TYR A 82 24.66 -12.35 -0.33
C TYR A 82 25.28 -13.64 -0.88
N LEU A 83 24.60 -14.36 -1.78
CA LEU A 83 25.15 -15.57 -2.40
C LEU A 83 26.40 -15.27 -3.24
N GLU A 84 26.46 -14.08 -3.86
CA GLU A 84 27.59 -13.66 -4.69
C GLU A 84 28.73 -13.02 -3.88
N LYS A 85 28.40 -12.12 -2.95
CA LYS A 85 29.37 -11.26 -2.25
C LYS A 85 29.59 -11.61 -0.78
N ARG A 86 28.83 -12.58 -0.24
CA ARG A 86 28.87 -13.02 1.17
C ARG A 86 28.61 -11.90 2.19
N THR A 87 27.91 -10.84 1.75
CA THR A 87 27.50 -9.73 2.60
C THR A 87 26.22 -9.10 2.07
N PHE A 88 25.40 -8.50 2.93
CA PHE A 88 24.27 -7.67 2.50
C PHE A 88 24.74 -6.23 2.22
N THR A 89 23.97 -5.48 1.43
CA THR A 89 24.30 -4.08 1.10
C THR A 89 23.20 -3.13 1.56
N SER A 90 23.57 -2.00 2.14
CA SER A 90 22.65 -0.89 2.41
C SER A 90 22.44 0.01 1.19
N ASN A 91 23.23 -0.18 0.12
CA ASN A 91 23.09 0.60 -1.10
C ASN A 91 22.22 -0.16 -2.10
N ILE A 92 21.02 0.36 -2.34
CA ILE A 92 20.02 -0.23 -3.23
C ILE A 92 20.51 -0.29 -4.68
N GLY A 93 21.38 0.64 -5.11
CA GLY A 93 21.95 0.64 -6.45
C GLY A 93 22.78 -0.61 -6.76
N ASN A 94 23.43 -1.19 -5.75
CA ASN A 94 24.20 -2.42 -5.89
C ASN A 94 23.34 -3.67 -6.08
N LEU A 95 22.05 -3.61 -5.75
CA LEU A 95 21.12 -4.73 -5.94
C LEU A 95 20.70 -4.89 -7.41
N GLY A 96 20.99 -3.90 -8.27
CA GLY A 96 20.63 -3.97 -9.68
C GLY A 96 19.12 -4.03 -9.93
N LEU A 97 18.31 -3.48 -9.02
CA LEU A 97 16.84 -3.50 -9.13
C LEU A 97 16.31 -2.81 -10.40
N GLY A 98 17.08 -1.90 -11.00
CA GLY A 98 16.68 -1.18 -12.22
C GLY A 98 15.48 -0.25 -12.01
N ILE A 99 15.27 0.22 -10.78
CA ILE A 99 14.16 1.08 -10.36
C ILE A 99 14.68 2.29 -9.60
N ASP A 100 13.90 3.36 -9.60
CA ASP A 100 14.13 4.51 -8.74
C ASP A 100 13.90 4.14 -7.27
N THR A 101 14.78 4.64 -6.39
CA THR A 101 14.68 4.43 -4.93
C THR A 101 13.56 5.23 -4.28
N ALA A 102 12.79 6.00 -5.06
CA ALA A 102 11.60 6.72 -4.62
C ALA A 102 10.52 6.62 -5.69
N SER A 103 9.30 6.29 -5.28
CA SER A 103 8.08 6.44 -6.05
C SER A 103 7.27 7.62 -5.54
N SER A 104 6.16 7.95 -6.21
CA SER A 104 5.26 9.03 -5.77
C SER A 104 4.67 8.81 -4.36
N SER A 105 4.67 7.57 -3.85
CA SER A 105 4.02 7.23 -2.58
C SER A 105 5.01 6.74 -1.52
N TYR A 106 6.15 6.17 -1.92
CA TYR A 106 7.11 5.53 -1.03
C TYR A 106 8.55 5.86 -1.40
N THR A 107 9.40 6.03 -0.38
CA THR A 107 10.85 6.04 -0.51
C THR A 107 11.41 4.72 0.02
N TYR A 108 12.24 4.07 -0.78
CA TYR A 108 12.86 2.80 -0.44
C TYR A 108 14.28 3.03 0.08
N THR A 109 14.58 2.46 1.24
CA THR A 109 15.90 2.53 1.87
C THR A 109 16.30 1.16 2.42
N ALA A 110 17.61 0.91 2.55
CA ALA A 110 18.12 -0.30 3.19
C ALA A 110 19.02 0.10 4.36
N LEU A 111 18.69 -0.39 5.55
CA LEU A 111 19.42 -0.11 6.80
C LEU A 111 20.00 -1.40 7.36
N ALA A 112 21.21 -1.34 7.89
CA ALA A 112 21.76 -2.45 8.65
C ALA A 112 20.84 -2.75 9.85
N GLY A 113 20.49 -4.03 10.03
CA GLY A 113 19.71 -4.46 11.18
C GLY A 113 20.52 -4.44 12.47
N SER A 114 19.84 -4.27 13.60
CA SER A 114 20.48 -4.35 14.91
C SER A 114 20.52 -5.80 15.38
N ILE A 115 21.70 -6.28 15.76
CA ILE A 115 21.89 -7.60 16.34
C ILE A 115 22.16 -7.38 17.83
N SER A 116 21.33 -7.95 18.69
CA SER A 116 21.46 -7.84 20.14
C SER A 116 21.98 -9.15 20.72
N GLY A 117 23.24 -9.20 21.12
CA GLY A 117 23.86 -10.38 21.75
C GLY A 117 25.40 -10.36 21.71
N ASN A 118 26.03 -11.17 22.57
CA ASN A 118 27.48 -11.37 22.55
C ASN A 118 27.85 -12.29 21.37
N PHE A 119 28.53 -11.73 20.38
CA PHE A 119 29.02 -12.45 19.22
C PHE A 119 30.21 -13.33 19.61
N THR A 120 30.10 -14.64 19.39
CA THR A 120 31.28 -15.49 19.25
C THR A 120 31.80 -15.36 17.81
N PRO A 121 33.12 -15.48 17.55
CA PRO A 121 33.72 -15.13 16.25
C PRO A 121 33.39 -16.08 15.09
N GLN A 122 32.56 -17.10 15.29
CA GLN A 122 32.45 -18.23 14.36
C GLN A 122 31.33 -18.13 13.31
N GLN A 123 30.46 -17.11 13.35
CA GLN A 123 29.52 -16.81 12.26
C GLN A 123 29.19 -15.30 12.26
N PRO A 124 29.40 -14.53 11.18
CA PRO A 124 28.90 -13.16 11.10
C PRO A 124 27.37 -13.22 10.97
N LYS A 125 26.63 -13.07 12.07
CA LYS A 125 25.20 -12.78 11.99
C LYS A 125 25.08 -11.45 11.24
N GLN A 126 24.35 -11.43 10.14
CA GLN A 126 24.13 -10.22 9.36
C GLN A 126 22.65 -10.05 9.10
N ILE A 127 22.21 -8.81 9.20
CA ILE A 127 20.81 -8.41 9.00
C ILE A 127 20.83 -7.16 8.14
N ILE A 128 19.97 -7.13 7.14
CA ILE A 128 19.59 -5.93 6.42
C ILE A 128 18.08 -5.76 6.52
N THR A 129 17.67 -4.51 6.70
CA THR A 129 16.27 -4.11 6.78
C THR A 129 15.97 -3.25 5.56
N ASN A 130 15.14 -3.76 4.65
CA ASN A 130 14.59 -3.00 3.53
C ASN A 130 13.34 -2.28 4.01
N LEU A 131 13.29 -0.96 3.87
CA LEU A 131 12.17 -0.13 4.30
C LEU A 131 11.49 0.49 3.08
N ALA A 132 10.16 0.53 3.11
CA ALA A 132 9.38 1.47 2.32
C ALA A 132 8.78 2.50 3.28
N VAL A 133 9.36 3.71 3.26
CA VAL A 133 8.92 4.85 4.05
C VAL A 133 7.87 5.61 3.26
N PRO A 134 6.64 5.78 3.76
CA PRO A 134 5.62 6.52 3.04
C PRO A 134 5.96 8.01 2.97
N THR A 135 5.76 8.63 1.81
CA THR A 135 5.92 10.10 1.64
C THR A 135 4.74 10.86 2.25
N SER A 136 3.58 10.20 2.41
CA SER A 136 2.36 10.78 2.99
C SER A 136 2.05 10.21 4.37
N PRO A 137 1.56 11.02 5.33
CA PRO A 137 1.29 10.58 6.70
C PRO A 137 0.10 9.62 6.83
N TYR A 138 -0.72 9.47 5.78
CA TYR A 138 -1.88 8.58 5.78
C TYR A 138 -1.53 7.12 5.41
N LEU A 139 -0.34 6.91 4.86
CA LEU A 139 0.11 5.61 4.40
C LEU A 139 0.88 4.87 5.52
N LYS A 140 0.83 3.54 5.47
CA LYS A 140 1.58 2.66 6.37
C LYS A 140 2.97 2.39 5.82
N ALA A 141 3.94 2.26 6.71
CA ALA A 141 5.30 1.86 6.37
C ALA A 141 5.44 0.33 6.27
N PHE A 142 6.39 -0.11 5.45
CA PHE A 142 6.69 -1.51 5.23
C PHE A 142 8.15 -1.80 5.57
N VAL A 143 8.39 -2.95 6.17
CA VAL A 143 9.71 -3.42 6.59
C VAL A 143 9.89 -4.86 6.11
N GLY A 144 10.92 -5.10 5.30
CA GLY A 144 11.38 -6.42 4.91
C GLY A 144 12.74 -6.68 5.54
N VAL A 145 12.80 -7.58 6.51
CA VAL A 145 14.06 -7.92 7.18
C VAL A 145 14.62 -9.17 6.51
N VAL A 146 15.88 -9.12 6.08
CA VAL A 146 16.63 -10.24 5.49
C VAL A 146 17.89 -10.47 6.30
N GLY A 147 18.17 -11.71 6.66
CA GLY A 147 19.30 -11.99 7.51
C GLY A 147 19.56 -13.46 7.67
N ILE A 148 20.67 -13.73 8.36
CA ILE A 148 21.14 -15.09 8.60
C ILE A 148 21.12 -15.30 10.11
N PRO A 149 20.07 -15.92 10.66
CA PRO A 149 19.95 -16.14 12.09
C PRO A 149 20.88 -17.24 12.63
N GLY A 150 21.49 -18.05 11.74
CA GLY A 150 22.27 -19.23 12.07
C GLY A 150 23.26 -19.63 10.96
N VAL A 151 23.53 -20.92 10.77
CA VAL A 151 24.72 -21.35 10.01
C VAL A 151 24.50 -21.50 8.50
N VAL A 152 23.27 -21.76 8.01
CA VAL A 152 23.04 -22.12 6.59
C VAL A 152 21.65 -21.76 6.03
N ARG A 153 20.96 -20.76 6.59
CA ARG A 153 19.64 -20.33 6.08
C ARG A 153 19.58 -18.81 6.04
N ILE A 154 19.12 -18.28 4.91
CA ILE A 154 18.74 -16.87 4.82
C ILE A 154 17.25 -16.82 5.08
N ASP A 155 16.88 -16.14 6.15
CA ASP A 155 15.48 -15.95 6.54
C ASP A 155 15.03 -14.55 6.16
N THR A 156 13.75 -14.46 5.79
CA THR A 156 13.12 -13.19 5.45
C THR A 156 11.78 -13.07 6.13
N VAL A 157 11.56 -11.92 6.75
CA VAL A 157 10.27 -11.59 7.36
C VAL A 157 9.81 -10.25 6.81
N PHE A 158 8.52 -10.19 6.49
CA PHE A 158 7.87 -8.98 6.03
C PHE A 158 6.90 -8.49 7.09
N CYS A 159 6.96 -7.18 7.35
CA CYS A 159 6.23 -6.54 8.42
C CYS A 159 5.57 -5.26 7.91
N ILE A 160 4.35 -4.98 8.39
CA ILE A 160 3.62 -3.75 8.11
C ILE A 160 3.43 -2.98 9.41
N ALA A 161 3.54 -1.66 9.35
CA ALA A 161 3.24 -0.81 10.49
C ALA A 161 1.76 -0.94 10.90
N ASN A 162 1.51 -1.07 12.20
CA ASN A 162 0.15 -1.17 12.74
C ASN A 162 -0.61 0.13 12.56
N THR A 163 0.09 1.25 12.70
CA THR A 163 -0.40 2.62 12.54
C THR A 163 0.31 3.34 11.38
N PRO A 164 -0.36 4.28 10.70
CA PRO A 164 0.30 5.15 9.73
C PRO A 164 1.25 6.15 10.43
N ASN A 165 2.14 6.79 9.66
CA ASN A 165 3.08 7.81 10.14
C ASN A 165 4.00 7.38 11.31
N ILE A 166 4.51 6.15 11.30
CA ILE A 166 5.49 5.71 12.29
C ILE A 166 6.88 6.25 11.88
N SER A 167 7.48 7.11 12.71
CA SER A 167 8.81 7.68 12.48
C SER A 167 9.50 8.01 13.81
N PRO A 168 10.80 7.66 13.99
CA PRO A 168 11.65 6.90 13.08
C PRO A 168 11.26 5.41 13.05
N ILE A 169 11.44 4.76 11.90
CA ILE A 169 11.20 3.32 11.75
C ILE A 169 12.41 2.57 12.32
N PRO A 170 12.25 1.74 13.38
CA PRO A 170 13.37 0.98 13.91
C PRO A 170 13.80 -0.10 12.92
N PRO A 171 15.11 -0.42 12.86
CA PRO A 171 15.59 -1.54 12.05
C PRO A 171 15.01 -2.86 12.56
N GLY A 172 14.92 -3.86 11.67
CA GLY A 172 14.54 -5.20 12.06
C GLY A 172 15.61 -5.86 12.94
N ALA A 173 15.19 -6.84 13.72
CA ALA A 173 16.05 -7.52 14.69
C ALA A 173 16.05 -9.04 14.48
N LEU A 174 17.07 -9.69 15.03
CA LEU A 174 17.14 -11.15 15.17
C LEU A 174 16.78 -11.57 16.60
N ASN A 175 15.92 -12.58 16.73
CA ASN A 175 15.75 -13.28 18.00
C ASN A 175 16.78 -14.41 18.08
N GLU A 176 17.77 -14.24 18.94
CA GLU A 176 18.89 -15.18 19.05
C GLU A 176 18.49 -16.54 19.61
N SER A 177 17.49 -16.62 20.48
CA SER A 177 17.03 -17.88 21.08
C SER A 177 16.21 -18.71 20.10
N ALA A 178 15.44 -18.06 19.24
CA ALA A 178 14.60 -18.73 18.25
C ALA A 178 15.32 -18.93 16.89
N GLN A 179 16.47 -18.28 16.69
CA GLN A 179 17.14 -18.20 15.39
C GLN A 179 16.18 -17.75 14.28
N THR A 180 15.40 -16.70 14.53
CA THR A 180 14.44 -16.16 13.57
C THR A 180 14.50 -14.65 13.49
N MET A 181 14.09 -14.12 12.34
CA MET A 181 13.94 -12.69 12.09
C MET A 181 12.65 -12.18 12.74
N VAL A 182 12.70 -11.01 13.37
CA VAL A 182 11.55 -10.43 14.10
C VAL A 182 11.24 -9.03 13.59
N CYS A 183 9.94 -8.75 13.51
CA CYS A 183 9.44 -7.43 13.16
C CYS A 183 9.81 -6.38 14.23
N PRO A 184 10.11 -5.14 13.82
CA PRO A 184 10.30 -4.04 14.76
C PRO A 184 9.03 -3.75 15.58
N THR A 185 9.19 -3.08 16.72
CA THR A 185 8.06 -2.69 17.57
C THR A 185 7.07 -1.81 16.80
N GLY A 186 5.77 -2.07 16.96
CA GLY A 186 4.72 -1.37 16.22
C GLY A 186 4.46 -1.91 14.81
N PHE A 187 5.13 -2.99 14.41
CA PHE A 187 4.87 -3.70 13.15
C PHE A 187 4.33 -5.11 13.40
N SER A 188 3.48 -5.58 12.51
CA SER A 188 2.95 -6.93 12.51
C SER A 188 3.44 -7.71 11.30
N LEU A 189 3.79 -8.98 11.53
CA LEU A 189 4.21 -9.92 10.50
C LEU A 189 3.08 -10.13 9.48
N GLN A 190 3.42 -10.12 8.21
CA GLN A 190 2.51 -10.54 7.14
C GLN A 190 2.93 -11.92 6.64
N GLN A 191 1.94 -12.80 6.52
CA GLN A 191 2.08 -14.08 5.86
C GLN A 191 1.88 -13.92 4.34
#